data_AF-A0A8T0CGR8-F1
#
_entry.id   AF-A0A8T0CGR8-F1
#
_cell.length_a   1.000
_cell.length_b   1.000
_cell.length_c   1.000
_cell.angle_alpha   90.00
_cell.angle_beta   90.00
_cell.angle_gamma   90.00
#
_symmetry.space_group_name_H-M   'P 1'
#
loop_
_entity.id
_entity.type
_entity.pdbx_description
1 polymer ?
#
loop_
_entity_poly.entity_id
_entity_poly.type
_entity_poly.pdbx_seq_one_letter_code
_entity_poly.pdbx_strand_id
1 'polypeptide(L)'
;MGDESPSITSVDDRNSWLQAVGKYLSDSKCPFKDFPLDYLDKGVDGYDELDLSKKLKLLNFLCDEALSTESLRGWIEEQNLQYIEKGKEARGKLLEVKDKEKLLKRKMRNEVAEAIIAKNGVPLSVSEHDAIVSQVKHEIAQVHAEMLEMSRISKKRQRSDAVRTEPVIMDGHGRTFWKLKAYKGEPDVLLRDVITCDSVEPEEKWLVFDAEKKQEIDRYISSVVRRSKIVKIYPCTD
;
A
#
# COMPACT_ATOMS: atom_id res chain seq x y z
N MET A 1 9.69 -24.50 18.25
CA MET A 1 10.02 -23.90 19.56
C MET A 1 9.80 -22.41 19.40
N GLY A 2 8.84 -21.84 20.13
CA GLY A 2 8.54 -20.42 20.04
C GLY A 2 9.58 -19.65 20.82
N ASP A 3 10.32 -18.77 20.14
CA ASP A 3 11.08 -17.74 20.84
C ASP A 3 10.09 -16.85 21.58
N GLU A 4 10.15 -16.90 22.91
CA GLU A 4 9.51 -15.96 23.81
C GLU A 4 10.03 -14.56 23.49
N SER A 5 9.09 -13.65 23.21
CA SER A 5 9.38 -12.23 23.13
C SER A 5 10.07 -11.78 24.43
N PRO A 6 11.08 -10.89 24.40
CA PRO A 6 11.71 -10.41 25.61
C PRO A 6 10.65 -9.71 26.49
N SER A 7 10.30 -10.37 27.60
CA SER A 7 9.43 -9.80 28.62
C SER A 7 10.03 -8.52 29.14
N ILE A 8 9.25 -7.44 29.13
CA ILE A 8 9.65 -6.10 29.56
C ILE A 8 9.72 -6.08 31.10
N THR A 9 10.61 -6.85 31.70
CA THR A 9 10.79 -6.88 33.16
C THR A 9 11.40 -5.56 33.63
N SER A 10 10.61 -4.71 34.29
CA SER A 10 11.17 -3.80 35.30
C SER A 10 10.27 -3.83 36.51
N VAL A 11 10.98 -3.92 37.61
CA VAL A 11 10.53 -4.26 38.96
C VAL A 11 10.06 -2.99 39.68
N ASP A 12 9.58 -1.97 38.98
CA ASP A 12 9.05 -0.79 39.65
C ASP A 12 8.01 -0.06 38.80
N ASP A 13 6.85 0.15 39.41
CA ASP A 13 5.77 1.10 39.04
C ASP A 13 5.06 0.94 37.68
N ARG A 14 5.36 -0.12 36.90
CA ARG A 14 4.84 -0.31 35.53
C ARG A 14 3.40 -0.83 35.40
N ASN A 15 2.73 -1.25 36.47
CA ASN A 15 1.31 -1.66 36.39
C ASN A 15 0.34 -0.46 36.44
N SER A 16 0.85 0.73 36.73
CA SER A 16 0.06 1.97 36.86
C SER A 16 -0.66 2.38 35.58
N TRP A 17 -0.09 2.11 34.39
CA TRP A 17 -0.71 2.53 33.13
C TRP A 17 -1.92 1.65 32.75
N LEU A 18 -1.88 0.33 33.00
CA LEU A 18 -3.03 -0.56 32.75
C LEU A 18 -4.20 -0.21 33.67
N GLN A 19 -3.90 0.07 34.94
CA GLN A 19 -4.89 0.55 35.90
C GLN A 19 -5.45 1.92 35.50
N ALA A 20 -4.62 2.84 35.03
CA ALA A 20 -5.06 4.14 34.52
C ALA A 20 -5.96 4.00 33.28
N VAL A 21 -5.65 3.07 32.38
CA VAL A 21 -6.51 2.72 31.22
C VAL A 21 -7.83 2.11 31.67
N GLY A 22 -7.82 1.21 32.65
CA GLY A 22 -9.04 0.64 33.24
C GLY A 22 -9.97 1.69 33.84
N LYS A 23 -9.38 2.66 34.56
CA LYS A 23 -10.13 3.82 35.08
C LYS A 23 -10.70 4.68 33.96
N TYR A 24 -9.90 4.99 32.94
CA TYR A 24 -10.35 5.78 31.79
C TYR A 24 -11.49 5.09 31.02
N LEU A 25 -11.41 3.77 30.84
CA LEU A 25 -12.46 2.97 30.24
C LEU A 25 -13.76 3.00 31.05
N SER A 26 -13.65 2.94 32.38
CA SER A 26 -14.80 3.03 33.30
C SER A 26 -15.53 4.38 33.19
N ASP A 27 -14.76 5.46 32.98
CA ASP A 27 -15.28 6.83 32.83
C ASP A 27 -15.76 7.12 31.39
N SER A 28 -15.37 6.30 30.42
CA SER A 28 -15.71 6.47 29.01
C SER A 28 -17.18 6.17 28.72
N LYS A 29 -17.78 6.97 27.82
CA LYS A 29 -19.15 6.75 27.32
C LYS A 29 -19.23 5.66 26.24
N CYS A 30 -18.08 5.14 25.81
CA CYS A 30 -18.01 4.14 24.74
C CYS A 30 -18.57 2.80 25.25
N PRO A 31 -19.33 2.03 24.45
CA PRO A 31 -19.96 0.80 24.90
C PRO A 31 -18.94 -0.34 25.02
N PHE A 32 -18.08 -0.28 26.03
CA PHE A 32 -17.23 -1.38 26.50
C PHE A 32 -18.00 -2.29 27.47
N LYS A 33 -19.30 -2.48 27.24
CA LYS A 33 -20.24 -3.08 28.21
C LYS A 33 -19.89 -4.51 28.65
N ASP A 34 -19.07 -5.22 27.87
CA ASP A 34 -18.68 -6.62 28.13
C ASP A 34 -17.18 -6.80 28.35
N PHE A 35 -16.42 -5.72 28.55
CA PHE A 35 -14.98 -5.83 28.80
C PHE A 35 -14.71 -6.05 30.28
N PRO A 36 -13.90 -7.06 30.67
CA PRO A 36 -13.71 -7.38 32.07
C PRO A 36 -12.60 -6.47 32.66
N LEU A 37 -13.02 -5.30 33.13
CA LEU A 37 -12.13 -4.25 33.67
C LEU A 37 -11.33 -4.71 34.89
N ASP A 38 -11.86 -5.67 35.64
CA ASP A 38 -11.21 -6.30 36.80
C ASP A 38 -9.87 -6.98 36.46
N TYR A 39 -9.65 -7.34 35.20
CA TYR A 39 -8.37 -7.88 34.73
C TYR A 39 -7.31 -6.79 34.59
N LEU A 40 -7.70 -5.54 34.28
CA LEU A 40 -6.75 -4.43 34.17
C LEU A 40 -6.27 -3.95 35.54
N ASP A 41 -7.11 -4.08 36.57
CA ASP A 41 -6.75 -3.75 37.96
C ASP A 41 -5.62 -4.64 38.50
N LYS A 42 -5.53 -5.89 38.02
CA LYS A 42 -4.46 -6.84 38.32
C LYS A 42 -3.16 -6.55 37.55
N GLY A 43 -3.12 -5.51 36.73
CA GLY A 43 -1.93 -5.14 35.95
C GLY A 43 -1.59 -6.17 34.86
N VAL A 44 -0.30 -6.42 34.65
CA VAL A 44 0.18 -7.31 33.57
C VAL A 44 -0.36 -8.73 33.71
N ASP A 45 -0.42 -9.27 34.93
CA ASP A 45 -0.89 -10.64 35.17
C ASP A 45 -2.35 -10.83 34.71
N GLY A 46 -3.22 -9.86 35.00
CA GLY A 46 -4.60 -9.90 34.53
C GLY A 46 -4.73 -9.61 33.04
N TYR A 47 -3.90 -8.74 32.46
CA TYR A 47 -3.87 -8.55 31.01
C TYR A 47 -3.52 -9.86 30.28
N ASP A 48 -2.57 -10.65 30.80
CA ASP A 48 -2.14 -11.88 30.16
C ASP A 48 -3.23 -12.95 30.12
N GLU A 49 -4.11 -12.99 31.12
CA GLU A 49 -5.30 -13.85 31.19
C GLU A 49 -6.39 -13.49 30.16
N LEU A 50 -6.34 -12.29 29.56
CA LEU A 50 -7.31 -11.91 28.52
C LEU A 50 -7.15 -12.77 27.26
N ASP A 51 -8.27 -13.22 26.71
CA ASP A 51 -8.26 -13.83 25.37
C ASP A 51 -7.90 -12.79 24.29
N LEU A 52 -7.51 -13.30 23.12
CA LEU A 52 -7.07 -12.47 22.00
C LEU A 52 -8.13 -11.46 21.54
N SER A 53 -9.42 -11.82 21.58
CA SER A 53 -10.50 -10.93 21.17
C SER A 53 -10.59 -9.72 22.10
N LYS A 54 -10.49 -9.94 23.41
CA LYS A 54 -10.45 -8.88 24.41
C LYS A 54 -9.20 -8.01 24.25
N LYS A 55 -8.01 -8.61 24.08
CA LYS A 55 -6.77 -7.87 23.83
C LYS A 55 -6.88 -6.97 22.60
N LEU A 56 -7.48 -7.45 21.51
CA LEU A 56 -7.73 -6.67 20.29
C LEU A 56 -8.75 -5.55 20.49
N LYS A 57 -9.84 -5.80 21.23
CA LYS A 57 -10.80 -4.75 21.58
C LYS A 57 -10.13 -3.60 22.33
N LEU A 58 -9.33 -3.92 23.35
CA LEU A 58 -8.57 -2.92 24.11
C LEU A 58 -7.61 -2.13 23.21
N LEU A 59 -6.89 -2.81 22.33
CA LEU A 59 -5.99 -2.16 21.39
C LEU A 59 -6.74 -1.19 20.46
N ASN A 60 -7.87 -1.60 19.91
CA ASN A 60 -8.68 -0.73 19.03
C ASN A 60 -9.13 0.53 19.77
N PHE A 61 -9.60 0.40 21.01
CA PHE A 61 -9.97 1.54 21.83
C PHE A 61 -8.80 2.51 22.04
N LEU A 62 -7.63 1.99 22.43
CA LEU A 62 -6.43 2.81 22.64
C LEU A 62 -6.00 3.52 21.35
N CYS A 63 -6.11 2.83 20.21
CA CYS A 63 -5.87 3.44 18.89
C CYS A 63 -6.88 4.54 18.59
N ASP A 64 -8.17 4.33 18.82
CA ASP A 64 -9.22 5.33 18.58
C ASP A 64 -9.00 6.59 19.44
N GLU A 65 -8.70 6.40 20.72
CA GLU A 65 -8.38 7.50 21.63
C GLU A 65 -7.12 8.25 21.19
N ALA A 66 -6.05 7.55 20.84
CA ALA A 66 -4.84 8.19 20.33
C ALA A 66 -5.10 8.95 19.02
N LEU A 67 -5.87 8.37 18.10
CA LEU A 67 -6.25 8.97 16.82
C LEU A 67 -7.23 10.14 16.97
N SER A 68 -7.97 10.22 18.09
CA SER A 68 -8.83 11.37 18.40
C SER A 68 -8.02 12.65 18.65
N THR A 69 -6.75 12.52 19.09
CA THR A 69 -5.88 13.65 19.36
C THR A 69 -5.54 14.41 18.07
N GLU A 70 -5.63 15.75 18.12
CA GLU A 70 -5.31 16.62 16.98
C GLU A 70 -3.85 16.48 16.55
N SER A 71 -2.93 16.32 17.50
CA SER A 71 -1.50 16.19 17.20
C SER A 71 -1.17 14.95 16.39
N LEU A 72 -1.66 13.76 16.80
CA LEU A 72 -1.36 12.53 16.07
C LEU A 72 -2.06 12.50 14.71
N ARG A 73 -3.34 12.92 14.66
CA ARG A 73 -4.11 13.01 13.43
C ARG A 73 -3.51 14.00 12.43
N GLY A 74 -3.15 15.20 12.88
CA GLY A 74 -2.51 16.21 12.05
C GLY A 74 -1.18 15.73 11.48
N TRP A 75 -0.37 15.04 12.30
CA TRP A 75 0.86 14.42 11.81
C TRP A 75 0.60 13.33 10.76
N ILE A 76 -0.39 12.45 10.97
CA ILE A 76 -0.79 11.43 9.98
C ILE A 76 -1.25 12.09 8.66
N GLU A 77 -2.07 13.13 8.74
CA GLU A 77 -2.55 13.89 7.59
C GLU A 77 -1.39 14.54 6.83
N GLU A 78 -0.42 15.15 7.53
CA GLU A 78 0.78 15.72 6.92
C GLU A 78 1.60 14.64 6.20
N GLN A 79 1.84 13.49 6.83
CA GLN A 79 2.56 12.39 6.19
C GLN A 79 1.83 11.88 4.94
N ASN A 80 0.51 11.81 4.97
CA ASN A 80 -0.32 11.45 3.82
C ASN A 80 -0.22 12.48 2.68
N LEU A 81 -0.31 13.77 3.00
CA LEU A 81 -0.20 14.86 2.03
C LEU A 81 1.17 14.83 1.33
N GLN A 82 2.25 14.74 2.11
CA GLN A 82 3.61 14.66 1.56
C GLN A 82 3.78 13.42 0.66
N TYR A 83 3.20 12.28 1.02
CA TYR A 83 3.25 11.08 0.19
C TYR A 83 2.50 11.28 -1.14
N ILE A 84 1.30 11.85 -1.10
CA ILE A 84 0.49 12.13 -2.31
C ILE A 84 1.22 13.11 -3.22
N GLU A 85 1.78 14.19 -2.68
CA GLU A 85 2.52 15.19 -3.45
C GLU A 85 3.76 14.61 -4.11
N LYS A 86 4.59 13.88 -3.36
CA LYS A 86 5.76 13.17 -3.90
C LYS A 86 5.36 12.18 -5.01
N GLY A 87 4.20 11.54 -4.89
CA GLY A 87 3.63 10.66 -5.91
C GLY A 87 3.20 11.42 -7.17
N LYS A 88 2.53 12.57 -7.02
CA LYS A 88 2.14 13.45 -8.14
C LYS A 88 3.36 13.98 -8.88
N GLU A 89 4.37 14.46 -8.15
CA GLU A 89 5.62 14.96 -8.72
C GLU A 89 6.34 13.86 -9.53
N ALA A 90 6.50 12.66 -8.96
CA ALA A 90 7.12 11.54 -9.65
C ALA A 90 6.34 11.12 -10.91
N ARG A 91 5.00 11.14 -10.86
CA ARG A 91 4.14 10.88 -12.01
C ARG A 91 4.29 11.97 -13.08
N GLY A 92 4.39 13.24 -12.68
CA GLY A 92 4.66 14.36 -13.58
C GLY A 92 5.96 14.17 -14.36
N LYS A 93 7.06 13.93 -13.65
CA LYS A 93 8.38 13.66 -14.28
C LYS A 93 8.35 12.46 -15.23
N LEU A 94 7.63 11.39 -14.86
CA LEU A 94 7.45 10.23 -15.73
C LEU A 94 6.69 10.57 -17.02
N LEU A 95 5.66 11.43 -16.93
CA LEU A 95 4.91 11.90 -18.10
C LEU A 95 5.80 12.77 -19.01
N GLU A 96 6.59 13.68 -18.44
CA GLU A 96 7.53 14.51 -19.20
C GLU A 96 8.53 13.66 -20.00
N VAL A 97 9.13 12.65 -19.37
CA VAL A 97 10.06 11.73 -20.05
C VAL A 97 9.36 10.92 -21.13
N LYS A 98 8.12 10.49 -20.89
CA LYS A 98 7.30 9.80 -21.90
C LYS A 98 6.96 10.70 -23.09
N ASP A 99 6.72 11.98 -22.87
CA ASP A 99 6.44 12.94 -23.93
C ASP A 99 7.70 13.30 -24.72
N LYS A 100 8.87 13.37 -24.07
CA LYS A 100 10.17 13.44 -24.75
C LYS A 100 10.39 12.26 -25.69
N GLU A 101 10.10 11.04 -25.23
CA GLU A 101 10.19 9.84 -26.08
C GLU A 101 9.29 9.92 -27.33
N LYS A 102 8.04 10.38 -27.16
CA LYS A 102 7.11 10.58 -28.29
C LYS A 102 7.63 11.64 -29.26
N LEU A 103 8.18 12.73 -28.74
CA LEU A 103 8.73 13.81 -29.55
C LEU A 103 9.91 13.33 -30.38
N LEU A 104 10.83 12.55 -29.79
CA LEU A 104 11.95 11.94 -30.51
C LEU A 104 11.50 10.97 -31.60
N LYS A 105 10.48 10.13 -31.31
CA LYS A 105 9.88 9.26 -32.32
C LYS A 105 9.26 10.03 -33.49
N ARG A 106 8.66 11.20 -33.22
CA ARG A 106 8.11 12.07 -34.26
C ARG A 106 9.24 12.75 -35.06
N LYS A 107 10.28 13.25 -34.39
CA LYS A 107 11.48 13.83 -35.00
C LYS A 107 12.12 12.84 -35.98
N MET A 108 12.32 11.58 -35.57
CA MET A 108 12.85 10.52 -36.43
C MET A 108 12.04 10.35 -37.73
N ARG A 109 10.70 10.33 -37.62
CA ARG A 109 9.82 10.21 -38.80
C ARG A 109 9.91 11.44 -39.71
N ASN A 110 9.96 12.63 -39.11
CA ASN A 110 10.07 13.88 -39.87
C ASN A 110 11.41 13.96 -40.61
N GLU A 111 12.52 13.62 -39.97
CA GLU A 111 13.85 13.65 -40.61
C GLU A 111 13.95 12.67 -41.79
N VAL A 112 13.37 11.48 -41.66
CA VAL A 112 13.27 10.53 -42.77
C VAL A 112 12.43 11.11 -43.92
N ALA A 113 11.31 11.77 -43.61
CA ALA A 113 10.45 12.40 -44.63
C ALA A 113 11.16 13.57 -45.34
N GLU A 114 11.81 14.46 -44.59
CA GLU A 114 12.57 15.60 -45.13
C GLU A 114 13.73 15.12 -46.03
N ALA A 115 14.43 14.05 -45.65
CA ALA A 115 15.49 13.47 -46.48
C ALA A 115 14.95 12.90 -47.81
N ILE A 116 13.76 12.31 -47.82
CA ILE A 116 13.10 11.85 -49.05
C ILE A 116 12.71 13.06 -49.93
N ILE A 117 12.16 14.12 -49.34
CA ILE A 117 11.79 15.35 -50.07
C ILE A 117 13.04 16.00 -50.69
N ALA A 118 14.13 16.11 -49.93
CA ALA A 118 15.40 16.66 -50.41
C ALA A 118 16.00 15.83 -51.58
N LYS A 119 15.67 14.54 -51.65
CA LYS A 119 16.03 13.65 -52.75
C LYS A 119 15.00 13.66 -53.90
N ASN A 120 14.18 14.71 -53.99
CA ASN A 120 13.12 14.87 -55.00
C ASN A 120 12.09 13.71 -54.98
N GLY A 121 11.80 13.15 -53.80
CA GLY A 121 10.87 12.04 -53.64
C GLY A 121 11.46 10.66 -53.95
N VAL A 122 12.75 10.56 -54.29
CA VAL A 122 13.44 9.27 -54.47
C VAL A 122 13.59 8.58 -53.10
N PRO A 123 13.23 7.29 -52.96
CA PRO A 123 13.42 6.55 -51.72
C PRO A 123 14.88 6.56 -51.25
N LEU A 124 15.06 6.66 -49.93
CA LEU A 124 16.39 6.52 -49.31
C LEU A 124 16.91 5.09 -49.51
N SER A 125 18.23 4.97 -49.70
CA SER A 125 18.90 3.68 -49.57
C SER A 125 18.86 3.21 -48.12
N VAL A 126 19.04 1.90 -47.91
CA VAL A 126 19.06 1.29 -46.58
C VAL A 126 20.10 1.98 -45.67
N SER A 127 21.29 2.30 -46.20
CA SER A 127 22.34 2.95 -45.41
C SER A 127 22.01 4.39 -44.99
N GLU A 128 21.37 5.17 -45.87
CA GLU A 128 20.96 6.56 -45.58
C GLU A 128 19.84 6.57 -44.54
N HIS A 129 18.86 5.67 -44.68
CA HIS A 129 17.80 5.49 -43.71
C HIS A 129 18.35 5.05 -42.35
N ASP A 130 19.25 4.08 -42.32
CA ASP A 130 19.82 3.55 -41.09
C ASP A 130 20.70 4.58 -40.36
N ALA A 131 21.39 5.46 -41.07
CA ALA A 131 22.16 6.54 -40.47
C ALA A 131 21.25 7.49 -39.66
N ILE A 132 20.14 7.96 -40.26
CA ILE A 132 19.16 8.85 -39.61
C ILE A 132 18.51 8.14 -38.41
N VAL A 133 18.07 6.89 -38.61
CA VAL A 133 17.40 6.11 -37.58
C VAL A 133 18.34 5.78 -36.41
N SER A 134 19.61 5.47 -36.67
CA SER A 134 20.57 5.10 -35.63
C SER A 134 20.88 6.26 -34.69
N GLN A 135 20.98 7.49 -35.22
CA GLN A 135 21.21 8.68 -34.42
C GLN A 135 20.08 8.91 -33.41
N VAL A 136 18.82 8.90 -33.86
CA VAL A 136 17.67 9.16 -32.99
C VAL A 136 17.37 7.96 -32.08
N LYS A 137 17.66 6.73 -32.51
CA LYS A 137 17.55 5.53 -31.64
C LYS A 137 18.44 5.62 -30.42
N HIS A 138 19.64 6.19 -30.54
CA HIS A 138 20.53 6.37 -29.39
C HIS A 138 19.90 7.30 -28.34
N GLU A 139 19.33 8.43 -28.77
CA GLU A 139 18.62 9.38 -27.88
C GLU A 139 17.40 8.71 -27.21
N ILE A 140 16.62 7.92 -27.95
CA ILE A 140 15.49 7.16 -27.39
C ILE A 140 15.96 6.15 -26.34
N ALA A 141 17.07 5.46 -26.59
CA ALA A 141 17.62 4.49 -25.64
C ALA A 141 18.07 5.15 -24.32
N GLN A 142 18.64 6.35 -24.38
CA GLN A 142 18.96 7.14 -23.18
C GLN A 142 17.69 7.52 -22.40
N VAL A 143 16.66 8.03 -23.07
CA VAL A 143 15.36 8.36 -22.45
C VAL A 143 14.69 7.13 -21.82
N HIS A 144 14.80 5.96 -22.45
CA HIS A 144 14.30 4.70 -21.88
C HIS A 144 15.08 4.28 -20.63
N ALA A 145 16.40 4.45 -20.61
CA ALA A 145 17.20 4.20 -19.42
C ALA A 145 16.79 5.13 -18.25
N GLU A 146 16.61 6.42 -18.52
CA GLU A 146 16.11 7.40 -17.53
C GLU A 146 14.72 7.00 -17.00
N MET A 147 13.81 6.58 -17.88
CA MET A 147 12.47 6.11 -17.50
C MET A 147 12.51 4.88 -16.59
N LEU A 148 13.40 3.92 -16.87
CA LEU A 148 13.60 2.72 -16.07
C LEU A 148 14.16 3.06 -14.68
N GLU A 149 15.13 3.95 -14.60
CA GLU A 149 15.71 4.38 -13.33
C GLU A 149 14.70 5.15 -12.46
N MET A 150 13.92 6.07 -13.03
CA MET A 150 12.83 6.73 -12.30
C MET A 150 11.79 5.72 -11.78
N SER A 151 11.48 4.69 -12.56
CA SER A 151 10.57 3.62 -12.17
C SER A 151 11.12 2.74 -11.04
N ARG A 152 12.45 2.60 -10.93
CA ARG A 152 13.11 1.90 -9.82
C ARG A 152 13.12 2.73 -8.55
N ILE A 153 13.42 4.02 -8.65
CA ILE A 153 13.46 4.95 -7.50
C ILE A 153 12.07 5.08 -6.88
N SER A 154 11.01 5.19 -7.69
CA SER A 154 9.64 5.27 -7.17
C SER A 154 9.20 4.01 -6.41
N LYS A 155 9.62 2.81 -6.86
CA LYS A 155 9.37 1.53 -6.15
C LYS A 155 10.16 1.39 -4.85
N LYS A 156 11.33 2.03 -4.75
CA LYS A 156 12.18 2.00 -3.55
C LYS A 156 11.74 3.00 -2.48
N ARG A 157 10.93 4.01 -2.82
CA ARG A 157 10.40 4.94 -1.81
C ARG A 157 9.52 4.17 -0.84
N GLN A 158 10.05 3.94 0.36
CA GLN A 158 9.30 3.32 1.44
C GLN A 158 8.14 4.26 1.82
N ARG A 159 6.93 3.74 1.68
CA ARG A 159 5.72 4.37 2.20
C ARG A 159 5.87 4.46 3.73
N SER A 160 5.60 5.64 4.30
CA SER A 160 5.53 5.79 5.77
C SER A 160 4.39 4.95 6.30
N ASP A 161 4.58 4.31 7.46
CA ASP A 161 3.56 3.47 8.10
C ASP A 161 2.35 4.31 8.58
N ALA A 162 2.51 5.63 8.70
CA ALA A 162 1.42 6.58 8.94
C ALA A 162 0.44 6.67 7.76
N VAL A 163 0.88 6.31 6.54
CA VAL A 163 0.04 6.40 5.35
C VAL A 163 -0.88 5.18 5.30
N ARG A 164 -2.18 5.40 5.51
CA ARG A 164 -3.22 4.36 5.64
C ARG A 164 -3.05 3.21 4.66
N THR A 165 -2.69 2.02 5.14
CA THR A 165 -2.57 0.82 4.30
C THR A 165 -3.82 0.61 3.46
N GLU A 166 -3.63 0.36 2.17
CA GLU A 166 -4.72 0.06 1.25
C GLU A 166 -4.89 -1.46 1.13
N PRO A 167 -6.12 -1.96 1.00
CA PRO A 167 -6.34 -3.35 0.69
C PRO A 167 -5.79 -3.68 -0.69
N VAL A 168 -5.30 -4.91 -0.86
CA VAL A 168 -4.81 -5.39 -2.14
C VAL A 168 -5.98 -5.67 -3.09
N ILE A 169 -7.08 -6.19 -2.55
CA ILE A 169 -8.32 -6.49 -3.26
C ILE A 169 -9.52 -6.20 -2.35
N MET A 170 -10.55 -5.58 -2.93
CA MET A 170 -11.92 -5.60 -2.41
C MET A 170 -12.76 -6.30 -3.46
N ASP A 171 -13.39 -7.42 -3.11
CA ASP A 171 -14.09 -8.27 -4.08
C ASP A 171 -15.57 -7.90 -4.29
N GLY A 172 -16.03 -6.81 -3.64
CA GLY A 172 -17.42 -6.34 -3.71
C GLY A 172 -18.43 -7.18 -2.93
N HIS A 173 -18.01 -8.30 -2.33
CA HIS A 173 -18.85 -9.21 -1.55
C HIS A 173 -18.58 -9.13 -0.04
N GLY A 174 -18.09 -7.97 0.44
CA GLY A 174 -17.72 -7.78 1.85
C GLY A 174 -16.35 -8.35 2.24
N ARG A 175 -15.65 -9.03 1.31
CA ARG A 175 -14.32 -9.58 1.56
C ARG A 175 -13.22 -8.64 1.07
N THR A 176 -12.28 -8.38 1.97
CA THR A 176 -11.16 -7.49 1.74
C THR A 176 -9.85 -8.20 2.07
N PHE A 177 -8.94 -8.24 1.09
CA PHE A 177 -7.62 -8.85 1.25
C PHE A 177 -6.59 -7.79 1.58
N TRP A 178 -5.85 -8.01 2.65
CA TRP A 178 -4.79 -7.12 3.13
C TRP A 178 -3.46 -7.84 3.04
N LYS A 179 -2.40 -7.15 2.60
CA LYS A 179 -1.03 -7.65 2.70
C LYS A 179 -0.29 -6.78 3.68
N LEU A 180 -0.16 -7.25 4.90
CA LEU A 180 0.44 -6.50 6.00
C LEU A 180 1.86 -6.99 6.25
N LYS A 181 2.77 -6.09 6.59
CA LYS A 181 4.11 -6.49 7.04
C LYS A 181 3.99 -6.99 8.48
N ALA A 182 4.25 -8.27 8.70
CA ALA A 182 4.31 -8.80 10.06
C ALA A 182 5.64 -8.42 10.70
N TYR A 183 5.66 -8.36 12.03
CA TYR A 183 6.86 -8.12 12.83
C TYR A 183 8.00 -9.13 12.52
N LYS A 184 7.65 -10.38 12.16
CA LYS A 184 8.60 -11.44 11.79
C LYS A 184 9.04 -11.42 10.31
N GLY A 185 8.78 -10.33 9.60
CA GLY A 185 9.36 -10.04 8.28
C GLY A 185 8.62 -10.65 7.08
N GLU A 186 7.98 -11.82 7.22
CA GLU A 186 7.13 -12.33 6.15
C GLU A 186 5.79 -11.58 6.13
N PRO A 187 5.40 -10.97 4.99
CA PRO A 187 4.13 -10.29 4.89
C PRO A 187 2.98 -11.31 4.89
N ASP A 188 2.09 -11.21 5.86
CA ASP A 188 0.90 -12.04 5.94
C ASP A 188 -0.24 -11.46 5.10
N VAL A 189 -0.94 -12.36 4.41
CA VAL A 189 -2.20 -12.02 3.76
C VAL A 189 -3.33 -12.28 4.75
N LEU A 190 -4.09 -11.22 5.07
CA LEU A 190 -5.26 -11.29 5.92
C LEU A 190 -6.53 -11.12 5.08
N LEU A 191 -7.53 -11.92 5.38
CA LEU A 191 -8.88 -11.72 4.87
C LEU A 191 -9.72 -11.09 5.97
N ARG A 192 -10.25 -9.90 5.69
CA ARG A 192 -11.31 -9.27 6.46
C ARG A 192 -12.62 -9.61 5.75
N ASP A 193 -13.48 -10.36 6.43
CA ASP A 193 -14.81 -10.73 5.95
C ASP A 193 -15.85 -9.97 6.78
N VAL A 194 -16.58 -9.07 6.12
CA VAL A 194 -17.66 -8.30 6.75
C VAL A 194 -18.97 -8.93 6.30
N ILE A 195 -19.60 -9.68 7.20
CA ILE A 195 -20.90 -10.29 6.97
C ILE A 195 -21.95 -9.23 7.30
N THR A 196 -22.38 -8.49 6.27
CA THR A 196 -23.63 -7.74 6.31
C THR A 196 -24.79 -8.71 6.21
N CYS A 197 -25.19 -9.29 7.35
CA CYS A 197 -26.55 -9.81 7.52
C CYS A 197 -27.44 -8.64 7.97
N ASP A 198 -28.77 -8.73 7.86
CA ASP A 198 -29.77 -7.70 8.26
C ASP A 198 -29.77 -7.29 9.76
N SER A 199 -28.66 -7.56 10.46
CA SER A 199 -28.30 -7.14 11.81
C SER A 199 -27.98 -5.64 11.88
N VAL A 200 -28.33 -5.02 13.01
CA VAL A 200 -28.03 -3.60 13.34
C VAL A 200 -26.52 -3.34 13.40
N GLU A 201 -25.71 -4.38 13.61
CA GLU A 201 -24.24 -4.31 13.63
C GLU A 201 -23.63 -5.37 12.69
N PRO A 202 -22.76 -4.99 11.74
CA PRO A 202 -22.11 -5.95 10.85
C PRO A 202 -21.11 -6.82 11.64
N GLU A 203 -21.16 -8.14 11.44
CA GLU A 203 -20.21 -9.06 12.05
C GLU A 203 -18.91 -9.06 11.24
N GLU A 204 -17.80 -8.67 11.87
CA GLU A 204 -16.49 -8.59 11.23
C GLU A 204 -15.60 -9.75 11.69
N LYS A 205 -15.08 -10.53 10.73
CA LYS A 205 -14.16 -11.65 10.98
C LYS A 205 -12.83 -11.42 10.27
N TRP A 206 -11.74 -11.65 11.01
CA TRP A 206 -10.37 -11.61 10.49
C TRP A 206 -9.82 -13.03 10.41
N LEU A 207 -9.37 -13.42 9.22
CA LEU A 207 -8.84 -14.75 8.94
C LEU A 207 -7.39 -14.65 8.48
N VAL A 208 -6.53 -15.46 9.08
CA VAL A 208 -5.15 -15.68 8.66
C VAL A 208 -5.10 -16.99 7.88
N PHE A 209 -4.42 -16.99 6.74
CA PHE A 209 -4.25 -18.21 5.96
C PHE A 209 -3.05 -19.03 6.46
N ASP A 210 -3.22 -20.34 6.50
CA ASP A 210 -2.13 -21.29 6.70
C ASP A 210 -1.11 -21.21 5.54
N ALA A 211 0.09 -21.76 5.76
CA ALA A 211 1.18 -21.66 4.80
C ALA A 211 0.84 -22.26 3.42
N GLU A 212 -0.03 -23.26 3.39
CA GLU A 212 -0.48 -23.96 2.18
C GLU A 212 -1.42 -23.08 1.34
N LYS A 213 -2.40 -22.44 1.97
CA LYS A 213 -3.35 -21.53 1.32
C LYS A 213 -2.75 -20.18 0.96
N LYS A 214 -1.68 -19.74 1.63
CA LYS A 214 -0.98 -18.48 1.29
C LYS A 214 -0.54 -18.44 -0.17
N GLN A 215 0.05 -19.52 -0.70
CA GLN A 215 0.49 -19.55 -2.10
C GLN A 215 -0.67 -19.52 -3.11
N GLU A 216 -1.79 -20.15 -2.78
CA GLU A 216 -2.99 -20.12 -3.62
C GLU A 216 -3.58 -18.72 -3.67
N ILE A 217 -3.61 -18.03 -2.53
CA ILE A 217 -4.16 -16.69 -2.42
C ILE A 217 -3.24 -15.65 -3.06
N ASP A 218 -1.92 -15.75 -2.90
CA ASP A 218 -0.99 -14.87 -3.61
C ASP A 218 -1.13 -15.04 -5.14
N ARG A 219 -1.38 -16.27 -5.63
CA ARG A 219 -1.69 -16.52 -7.05
C ARG A 219 -3.02 -15.89 -7.46
N TYR A 220 -4.08 -16.09 -6.67
CA TYR A 220 -5.38 -15.47 -6.91
C TYR A 220 -5.26 -13.94 -6.97
N ILE A 221 -4.63 -13.33 -5.96
CA ILE A 221 -4.40 -11.89 -5.88
C ILE A 221 -3.65 -11.39 -7.12
N SER A 222 -2.56 -12.07 -7.49
CA SER A 222 -1.77 -11.72 -8.66
C SER A 222 -2.59 -11.80 -9.95
N SER A 223 -3.49 -12.77 -10.08
CA SER A 223 -4.36 -12.93 -11.23
C SER A 223 -5.39 -11.79 -11.36
N VAL A 224 -6.01 -11.39 -10.24
CA VAL A 224 -7.01 -10.32 -10.20
C VAL A 224 -6.35 -8.98 -10.50
N VAL A 225 -5.22 -8.66 -9.85
CA VAL A 225 -4.49 -7.41 -10.08
C VAL A 225 -4.02 -7.30 -11.54
N ARG A 226 -3.59 -8.41 -12.17
CA ARG A 226 -3.25 -8.42 -13.60
C ARG A 226 -4.45 -8.10 -14.48
N ARG A 227 -5.62 -8.71 -14.22
CA ARG A 227 -6.86 -8.44 -14.96
C ARG A 227 -7.30 -6.98 -14.82
N SER A 228 -7.25 -6.41 -13.60
CA SER A 228 -7.61 -5.00 -13.36
C SER A 228 -6.65 -4.00 -14.06
N LYS A 229 -5.38 -4.35 -14.22
CA LYS A 229 -4.42 -3.55 -14.99
C LYS A 229 -4.69 -3.60 -16.50
N ILE A 230 -5.11 -4.76 -17.02
CA ILE A 230 -5.47 -4.92 -18.44
C ILE A 230 -6.72 -4.09 -18.78
N VAL A 231 -7.74 -4.09 -17.90
CA VAL A 231 -8.95 -3.26 -18.06
C VAL A 231 -8.65 -1.76 -18.02
N LYS A 232 -7.63 -1.32 -17.26
CA LYS A 232 -7.17 0.08 -17.28
C LYS A 232 -6.35 0.46 -18.52
N ILE A 233 -5.80 -0.50 -19.25
CA ILE A 233 -4.98 -0.26 -20.46
C ILE A 233 -5.85 -0.24 -21.73
N TYR A 234 -6.97 -0.94 -21.71
CA TYR A 234 -8.00 -0.88 -22.75
C TYR A 234 -9.31 -0.40 -22.12
N PRO A 235 -9.62 0.91 -22.15
CA PRO A 235 -11.00 1.31 -21.89
C PRO A 235 -11.85 0.65 -22.96
N CYS A 236 -12.78 -0.22 -22.56
CA CYS A 236 -13.89 -0.60 -23.43
C CYS A 236 -14.56 0.70 -23.86
N THR A 237 -14.45 1.01 -25.15
CA THR A 237 -15.32 1.96 -25.83
C THR A 237 -16.67 1.27 -25.99
N ASP A 238 -17.67 1.75 -25.24
CA ASP A 238 -19.07 1.64 -25.66
C ASP A 238 -19.34 2.65 -26.78
#